data_AF-A0A432FHR3-F1
#
_entry.id   AF-A0A432FHR3-F1
#
_cell.length_a   1.000
_cell.length_b   1.000
_cell.length_c   1.000
_cell.angle_alpha   90.00
_cell.angle_beta   90.00
_cell.angle_gamma   90.00
#
_symmetry.space_group_name_H-M   'P 1'
#
loop_
_entity.id
_entity.type
_entity.pdbx_description
1 polymer ?
#
loop_
_entity_poly.entity_id
_entity_poly.type
_entity_poly.pdbx_seq_one_letter_code
_entity_poly.pdbx_strand_id
1 'polypeptide(L)' 'MAELVCVGCGPGDPELLTVKAVNAINAADTIMCPASNEDRPSIVLSIISDIIDKSKN' A
#
# COMPACT_ATOMS: atom_id res chain seq x y z
N MET A 1 -9.10 5.98 18.14
CA MET A 1 -7.84 5.38 18.66
C MET A 1 -6.96 5.14 17.45
N ALA A 2 -5.68 5.47 17.51
CA ALA A 2 -4.79 5.20 16.38
C ALA A 2 -4.50 3.70 16.28
N GLU A 3 -4.59 3.13 15.08
CA GLU A 3 -4.28 1.74 14.78
C GLU A 3 -3.19 1.69 13.71
N LEU A 4 -2.27 0.71 13.82
CA LEU A 4 -1.24 0.45 12.84
C LEU A 4 -1.41 -0.98 12.31
N VAL A 5 -1.61 -1.10 11.00
CA VAL A 5 -1.78 -2.39 10.32
C VAL A 5 -0.60 -2.62 9.37
N CYS A 6 0.16 -3.69 9.61
CA CYS A 6 1.21 -4.12 8.69
C CYS A 6 0.59 -4.95 7.55
N VAL A 7 0.72 -4.46 6.31
CA VAL A 7 0.15 -5.11 5.12
C VAL A 7 1.25 -5.71 4.25
N GLY A 8 1.17 -7.03 4.00
CA GLY A 8 2.01 -7.68 3.01
C GLY A 8 1.55 -7.34 1.59
N CYS A 9 2.46 -6.83 0.76
CA CYS A 9 2.13 -6.34 -0.60
C CYS A 9 2.41 -7.35 -1.72
N GLY A 10 2.66 -8.63 -1.35
CA GLY A 10 3.03 -9.66 -2.32
C GLY A 10 4.44 -9.51 -2.87
N PRO A 11 4.82 -10.33 -3.88
CA PRO A 11 6.16 -10.33 -4.46
C PRO A 11 6.37 -9.31 -5.59
N GLY A 12 5.31 -8.64 -6.06
CA GLY A 12 5.40 -7.62 -7.12
C GLY A 12 4.13 -7.47 -7.96
N ASP A 13 3.49 -8.58 -8.32
CA ASP A 13 2.25 -8.55 -9.10
C ASP A 13 1.05 -8.13 -8.21
N PRO A 14 0.32 -7.05 -8.56
CA PRO A 14 -0.84 -6.60 -7.79
C PRO A 14 -1.95 -7.66 -7.63
N GLU A 15 -2.10 -8.59 -8.59
CA GLU A 15 -3.10 -9.66 -8.50
C GLU A 15 -2.79 -10.68 -7.39
N LEU A 16 -1.55 -10.70 -6.89
CA LEU A 16 -1.14 -11.57 -5.79
C LEU A 16 -1.40 -10.97 -4.41
N LEU A 17 -2.01 -9.79 -4.33
CA LEU A 17 -2.49 -9.24 -3.07
C LEU A 17 -3.64 -10.08 -2.52
N THR A 18 -3.58 -10.36 -1.22
CA THR A 18 -4.72 -11.00 -0.55
C THR A 18 -5.90 -10.04 -0.48
N VAL A 19 -7.13 -10.57 -0.50
CA VAL A 19 -8.35 -9.77 -0.30
C VAL A 19 -8.29 -8.94 1.00
N LYS A 20 -7.68 -9.50 2.06
CA LYS A 20 -7.50 -8.78 3.33
C LYS A 20 -6.54 -7.58 3.21
N ALA A 21 -5.48 -7.71 2.41
CA ALA A 21 -4.55 -6.61 2.15
C ALA A 21 -5.24 -5.46 1.40
N VAL A 22 -5.98 -5.77 0.34
CA VAL A 22 -6.76 -4.79 -0.43
C VAL A 22 -7.76 -4.05 0.46
N ASN A 23 -8.51 -4.79 1.29
CA ASN A 23 -9.48 -4.20 2.19
C ASN A 23 -8.83 -3.28 3.24
N ALA A 24 -7.67 -3.67 3.79
CA ALA A 24 -6.93 -2.85 4.75
C ALA A 24 -6.39 -1.56 4.10
N ILE A 25 -5.84 -1.65 2.89
CA ILE A 25 -5.35 -0.50 2.12
C ILE A 25 -6.48 0.49 1.85
N ASN A 26 -7.64 0.01 1.41
CA ASN A 26 -8.80 0.86 1.10
C ASN A 26 -9.46 1.51 2.32
N ALA A 27 -9.29 0.92 3.50
CA ALA A 27 -9.85 1.43 4.75
C ALA A 27 -8.90 2.37 5.50
N ALA A 28 -7.62 2.40 5.14
CA ALA A 28 -6.62 3.20 5.83
C ALA A 28 -6.78 4.69 5.50
N ASP A 29 -6.74 5.54 6.54
CA ASP A 29 -6.68 7.01 6.41
C ASP A 29 -5.31 7.51 5.96
N THR A 30 -4.26 6.68 6.10
CA THR A 30 -2.89 7.02 5.71
C THR A 30 -2.12 5.77 5.36
N ILE A 31 -1.41 5.79 4.24
CA ILE A 31 -0.63 4.66 3.73
C ILE A 31 0.85 5.05 3.70
N MET A 32 1.70 4.25 4.33
CA MET A 32 3.16 4.43 4.32
C MET A 32 3.82 3.38 3.44
N CYS A 33 4.44 3.82 2.34
CA CYS A 33 5.19 2.96 1.43
C CYS A 33 6.70 3.25 1.54
N PRO A 34 7.51 2.36 2.14
CA PRO A 34 8.93 2.63 2.35
C PRO A 34 9.70 2.70 1.03
N ALA A 35 10.69 3.60 0.98
CA ALA A 35 11.64 3.75 -0.11
C ALA A 35 13.07 3.68 0.42
N SER A 36 14.01 3.20 -0.41
CA SER A 36 15.42 3.05 0.01
C SER A 36 16.16 4.38 0.15
N ASN A 37 15.69 5.44 -0.52
CA ASN A 37 16.15 6.83 -0.39
C ASN A 37 15.08 7.75 -1.02
N GLU A 38 15.25 9.08 -0.88
CA GLU A 38 14.30 10.08 -1.37
C GLU A 38 14.19 10.12 -2.91
N ASP A 39 15.28 9.81 -3.61
CA ASP A 39 15.35 9.86 -5.08
C ASP A 39 14.82 8.58 -5.76
N ARG A 40 14.50 7.53 -4.99
CA ARG A 40 13.99 6.26 -5.53
C ARG A 40 12.54 6.07 -5.15
N PRO A 41 11.64 5.91 -6.13
CA PRO A 41 10.24 5.66 -5.84
C PRO A 41 10.08 4.34 -5.07
N SER A 42 9.08 4.28 -4.20
CA SER A 42 8.77 3.07 -3.45
C SER A 42 8.28 1.98 -4.41
N ILE A 43 8.91 0.79 -4.34
CA ILE A 43 8.45 -0.39 -5.06
C ILE A 43 7.03 -0.74 -4.61
N VAL A 44 6.78 -0.73 -3.29
CA VAL A 44 5.46 -1.03 -2.74
C VAL A 44 4.39 -0.10 -3.31
N LEU A 45 4.68 1.21 -3.37
CA LEU A 45 3.74 2.18 -3.93
C LEU A 45 3.39 1.87 -5.40
N SER A 46 4.36 1.39 -6.20
CA SER A 46 4.11 1.01 -7.60
C SER A 46 3.24 -0.24 -7.74
N ILE A 47 3.23 -1.13 -6.74
CA ILE A 47 2.38 -2.33 -6.74
C ILE A 47 0.93 -1.95 -6.42
N ILE A 48 0.73 -1.03 -5.48
CA ILE A 48 -0.61 -0.71 -4.96
C ILE A 48 -1.21 0.57 -5.58
N SER A 49 -0.55 1.21 -6.53
CA SER A 49 -0.97 2.51 -7.08
C SER A 49 -2.36 2.50 -7.70
N ASP A 50 -2.73 1.36 -8.27
CA ASP A 50 -3.97 1.21 -9.05
C ASP A 50 -5.17 0.84 -8.15
N ILE A 51 -4.91 0.46 -6.90
CA ILE A 51 -5.95 0.16 -5.91
C ILE A 51 -6.19 1.32 -4.94
N ILE A 52 -5.24 2.25 -4.79
CA ILE A 52 -5.39 3.40 -3.90
C ILE A 52 -6.33 4.44 -4.52
N ASP A 53 -7.33 4.87 -3.74
CA ASP A 53 -8.10 6.06 -4.02
C ASP A 53 -7.30 7.32 -3.64
N LYS A 54 -6.68 7.94 -4.64
CA LYS A 54 -5.86 9.16 -4.50
C LYS A 54 -6.64 10.40 -4.07
N SER A 55 -7.98 10.33 -4.01
CA SER A 55 -8.79 11.42 -3.45
C SER A 55 -8.86 11.37 -1.93
N LYS A 56 -8.51 10.23 -1.32
CA LYS A 56 -8.56 10.00 0.13
C LYS A 56 -7.18 10.02 0.79
N ASN A 57 -6.17 9.52 0.09
CA ASN A 57 -4.84 9.21 0.63
C ASN A 57 -3.71 9.74 -0.25
#